data_AF-A0ABC9Y8I9-F1
#
_entry.id   AF-A0ABC9Y8I9-F1
#
_cell.length_a   1.000
_cell.length_b   1.000
_cell.length_c   1.000
_cell.angle_alpha   90.00
_cell.angle_beta   90.00
_cell.angle_gamma   90.00
#
_symmetry.space_group_name_H-M   'P 1'
#
loop_
_entity.id
_entity.type
_entity.pdbx_description
1 polymer ?
#
loop_
_entity_poly.entity_id
_entity_poly.type
_entity_poly.pdbx_seq_one_letter_code
_entity_poly.pdbx_strand_id
1 'polypeptide(L)'
;MGKKEGPGKYRPVSFTSIPGKMMEQLILGVINKHMEERKIIGSGQHGFTRGKSCLTNLIAFYDGMTSWVDEGRAVDVVYLDFSKAFDTVSHNILISKLRKCGSDEWTVR
;
A
#
# COMPACT_ATOMS: atom_id res chain seq x y z
N MET A 1 -24.58 17.12 10.60
CA MET A 1 -25.50 16.00 10.88
C MET A 1 -25.75 15.26 9.56
N GLY A 2 -24.87 14.34 9.17
CA GLY A 2 -24.96 13.62 7.89
C GLY A 2 -25.71 12.30 8.05
N LYS A 3 -26.71 12.04 7.19
CA LYS A 3 -27.52 10.82 7.22
C LYS A 3 -26.62 9.56 7.23
N LYS A 4 -26.89 8.67 8.18
CA LYS A 4 -26.06 7.49 8.52
C LYS A 4 -26.02 6.38 7.47
N GLU A 5 -26.84 6.44 6.40
CA GLU A 5 -27.12 5.26 5.56
C GLU A 5 -27.11 5.62 4.06
N GLY A 6 -25.92 5.82 3.49
CA GLY A 6 -25.75 5.91 2.04
C GLY A 6 -25.10 4.62 1.52
N PRO A 7 -25.65 3.94 0.49
CA PRO A 7 -25.12 2.66 -0.01
C PRO A 7 -23.66 2.74 -0.53
N GLY A 8 -23.15 3.95 -0.79
CA GLY A 8 -21.78 4.17 -1.26
C GLY A 8 -20.67 4.11 -0.20
N LYS A 9 -20.98 3.93 1.09
CA LYS A 9 -20.01 3.97 2.21
C LYS A 9 -19.55 2.60 2.72
N TYR A 10 -20.18 1.51 2.28
CA TYR A 10 -19.77 0.18 2.71
C TYR A 10 -18.61 -0.33 1.85
N ARG A 11 -17.57 -0.85 2.50
CA ARG A 11 -16.52 -1.61 1.82
C ARG A 11 -16.97 -3.09 1.82
N PRO A 12 -17.23 -3.70 0.65
CA PRO A 12 -17.53 -5.12 0.60
C PRO A 12 -16.31 -5.92 1.08
N VAL A 13 -16.55 -6.93 1.92
CA VAL A 13 -15.50 -7.87 2.36
C VAL A 13 -15.70 -9.15 1.56
N SER A 14 -14.72 -9.50 0.73
CA SER A 14 -14.72 -10.77 0.01
C SER A 14 -14.32 -11.92 0.95
N PHE A 15 -15.21 -12.88 1.15
CA PHE A 15 -14.91 -14.09 1.90
C PHE A 15 -14.47 -15.20 0.96
N THR A 16 -13.16 -15.36 0.79
CA THR A 16 -12.60 -16.46 -0.02
C THR A 16 -12.58 -17.77 0.77
N SER A 17 -12.65 -18.89 0.06
CA SER A 17 -12.59 -20.22 0.67
C SER A 17 -11.24 -20.44 1.37
N ILE A 18 -11.17 -21.39 2.31
CA ILE A 18 -9.91 -21.71 3.01
C ILE A 18 -8.79 -22.05 2.01
N PRO A 19 -9.00 -22.91 0.99
CA PRO A 19 -7.99 -23.14 -0.05
C PRO A 19 -7.61 -21.87 -0.82
N GLY A 20 -8.57 -21.00 -1.10
CA GLY A 20 -8.33 -19.71 -1.75
C GLY A 20 -7.41 -18.80 -0.94
N LYS A 21 -7.67 -18.65 0.36
CA LYS A 21 -6.80 -17.88 1.27
C LYS A 21 -5.40 -18.46 1.36
N MET A 22 -5.26 -19.79 1.38
CA MET A 22 -3.95 -20.43 1.36
C MET A 22 -3.18 -20.10 0.09
N MET A 23 -3.85 -20.16 -1.07
CA MET A 23 -3.25 -19.80 -2.35
C MET A 23 -2.85 -18.33 -2.42
N GLU A 24 -3.71 -17.42 -1.94
CA GLU A 24 -3.40 -15.99 -1.84
C GLU A 24 -2.17 -15.72 -0.98
N GLN A 25 -2.04 -16.37 0.18
CA GLN A 25 -0.88 -16.23 1.05
C GLN A 25 0.41 -16.73 0.40
N LEU A 26 0.35 -17.82 -0.36
CA LEU A 26 1.50 -18.34 -1.09
C LEU A 26 1.95 -17.37 -2.19
N ILE A 27 1.00 -16.85 -2.98
CA ILE A 27 1.28 -15.85 -4.02
C ILE A 27 1.86 -14.58 -3.40
N LEU A 28 1.27 -14.10 -2.29
CA LEU A 28 1.75 -12.93 -1.56
C LEU A 28 3.19 -13.12 -1.07
N GLY A 29 3.52 -14.32 -0.56
CA GLY A 29 4.88 -14.66 -0.13
C GLY A 29 5.91 -14.55 -1.26
N VAL A 30 5.58 -15.07 -2.45
CA VAL A 30 6.43 -14.99 -3.64
C VAL A 30 6.63 -13.54 -4.08
N ILE A 31 5.54 -12.77 -4.17
CA ILE A 31 5.60 -11.35 -4.59
C ILE A 31 6.42 -10.52 -3.60
N ASN A 32 6.19 -10.69 -2.29
CA ASN A 32 6.90 -9.94 -1.26
C ASN A 32 8.41 -10.19 -1.31
N LYS A 33 8.83 -11.46 -1.42
CA LYS A 33 10.24 -11.82 -1.52
C LYS A 33 10.90 -11.13 -2.72
N HIS A 34 10.25 -11.18 -3.88
CA HIS A 34 10.74 -10.54 -5.10
C HIS A 34 10.84 -9.01 -4.98
N MET A 35 9.83 -8.39 -4.35
CA MET A 35 9.81 -6.94 -4.10
C MET A 35 10.92 -6.48 -3.13
N GLU A 36 11.21 -7.29 -2.10
CA GLU A 36 12.28 -7.05 -1.12
C GLU A 36 13.66 -7.17 -1.77
N GLU A 37 13.93 -8.27 -2.49
CA GLU A 37 15.23 -8.52 -3.13
C GLU A 37 15.61 -7.43 -4.14
N ARG A 38 14.62 -6.91 -4.88
CA ARG A 38 14.82 -5.85 -5.88
C ARG A 38 14.70 -4.45 -5.33
N LYS A 39 14.41 -4.29 -4.04
CA LYS A 39 14.20 -2.99 -3.37
C LYS A 39 13.19 -2.10 -4.11
N ILE A 40 12.12 -2.70 -4.63
CA ILE A 40 11.09 -1.98 -5.40
C ILE A 40 10.30 -1.02 -4.51
N ILE A 41 10.08 -1.41 -3.26
CA ILE A 41 9.35 -0.60 -2.29
C ILE A 41 10.29 0.42 -1.65
N GLY A 42 9.95 1.71 -1.78
CA GLY A 42 10.73 2.80 -1.21
C GLY A 42 10.80 2.76 0.32
N SER A 43 11.86 3.33 0.90
CA SER A 43 12.07 3.40 2.34
C SER A 43 10.97 4.16 3.09
N GLY A 44 10.29 5.10 2.43
CA GLY A 44 9.14 5.84 2.99
C GLY A 44 7.81 5.08 2.96
N GLN A 45 7.72 3.87 2.39
CA GLN A 45 6.48 3.08 2.44
C GLN A 45 6.42 2.28 3.74
N HIS A 46 5.52 2.67 4.64
CA HIS A 46 5.28 2.00 5.91
C HIS A 46 4.05 1.09 5.90
N GLY A 47 3.02 1.42 5.11
CA GLY A 47 1.82 0.59 4.98
C GLY A 47 2.12 -0.73 4.28
N PHE A 48 1.63 -1.84 4.85
CA PHE A 48 1.80 -3.21 4.33
C PHE A 48 3.26 -3.67 4.14
N THR A 49 4.22 -3.00 4.79
CA THR A 49 5.64 -3.37 4.74
C THR A 49 6.03 -4.10 6.01
N ARG A 50 6.69 -5.26 5.89
CA ARG A 50 7.17 -6.02 7.05
C ARG A 50 8.13 -5.18 7.90
N GLY A 51 7.95 -5.23 9.21
CA GLY A 51 8.81 -4.50 10.17
C GLY A 51 8.51 -3.00 10.27
N LYS A 52 7.49 -2.49 9.56
CA LYS A 52 7.02 -1.10 9.67
C LYS A 52 5.58 -1.06 10.16
N SER A 53 5.24 0.07 10.79
CA SER A 53 3.94 0.33 11.39
C SER A 53 3.54 1.80 11.24
N CYS A 54 2.29 2.12 11.56
CA CYS A 54 1.81 3.51 11.62
C CYS A 54 2.65 4.35 12.59
N LEU A 55 3.13 3.77 13.69
CA LEU A 55 4.00 4.45 14.64
C LEU A 55 5.36 4.79 14.01
N THR A 56 6.00 3.83 13.34
CA THR A 56 7.28 4.11 12.65
C THR A 56 7.14 5.16 11.56
N ASN A 57 5.99 5.20 10.88
CA ASN A 57 5.68 6.21 9.87
C ASN A 57 5.59 7.60 10.50
N LEU A 58 4.88 7.69 11.63
CA LEU A 58 4.71 8.93 12.36
C LEU A 58 6.05 9.46 12.88
N ILE A 59 6.88 8.58 13.45
CA ILE A 59 8.22 8.94 13.93
C ILE A 59 9.08 9.45 12.78
N ALA A 60 9.16 8.72 11.65
CA ALA A 60 9.97 9.13 10.50
C ALA A 60 9.49 10.47 9.90
N PHE A 61 8.18 10.70 9.88
CA PHE A 61 7.60 11.96 9.45
C PHE A 61 7.96 13.12 10.37
N TYR A 62 7.79 12.95 11.69
CA TYR A 62 8.12 13.99 12.66
C TYR A 62 9.61 14.31 12.66
N ASP A 63 10.48 13.30 12.61
CA ASP A 63 11.93 13.48 12.58
C ASP A 63 12.37 14.36 11.40
N GLY A 64 11.85 14.06 10.20
CA GLY A 64 12.09 14.89 9.02
C GLY A 64 11.53 16.30 9.15
N MET A 65 10.30 16.44 9.65
CA MET A 65 9.67 17.75 9.84
C MET A 65 10.42 18.61 10.86
N THR A 66 10.78 18.05 12.02
CA THR A 66 11.50 18.78 13.07
C THR A 66 12.87 19.23 12.57
N SER A 67 13.58 18.38 11.80
CA SER A 67 14.86 18.78 11.20
C SER A 67 14.75 20.02 10.32
N TRP A 68 13.67 20.15 9.54
CA TRP A 68 13.45 21.31 8.68
C TRP A 68 13.03 22.56 9.46
N VAL A 69 12.22 22.38 10.49
CA VAL A 69 11.80 23.47 11.39
C VAL A 69 13.00 24.01 12.17
N ASP A 70 13.88 23.15 12.68
CA ASP A 70 15.08 23.53 13.42
C ASP A 70 16.06 24.34 12.55
N GLU A 71 16.08 24.08 11.24
CA GLU A 71 16.82 24.88 10.26
C GLU A 71 16.13 26.20 9.88
N GLY A 72 14.97 26.51 10.46
CA GLY A 72 14.20 27.72 10.18
C GLY A 72 13.46 27.70 8.84
N ARG A 73 13.26 26.51 8.24
CA ARG A 73 12.51 26.36 6.99
C ARG A 73 11.02 26.34 7.24
N ALA A 74 10.25 26.96 6.34
CA ALA A 74 8.80 26.78 6.31
C ALA A 74 8.47 25.36 5.82
N VAL A 75 7.54 24.68 6.49
CA VAL A 75 7.11 23.32 6.16
C VAL A 75 5.60 23.29 5.94
N ASP A 76 5.19 22.84 4.76
CA ASP A 76 3.79 22.57 4.42
C ASP A 76 3.59 21.06 4.19
N VAL A 77 2.43 20.55 4.62
CA VAL A 77 2.12 19.12 4.55
C VAL A 77 0.85 18.91 3.73
N VAL A 78 0.95 18.09 2.68
CA VAL A 78 -0.18 17.73 1.82
C VAL A 78 -0.55 16.27 2.06
N TYR A 79 -1.76 16.03 2.56
CA TYR A 79 -2.31 14.69 2.71
C TYR A 79 -3.17 14.33 1.49
N LEU A 80 -2.93 13.15 0.91
CA LEU A 80 -3.66 12.62 -0.23
C LEU A 80 -4.27 11.26 0.15
N ASP A 81 -5.54 11.05 -0.20
CA ASP A 81 -6.23 9.78 -0.01
C ASP A 81 -7.02 9.37 -1.26
N PHE A 82 -7.02 8.07 -1.56
CA PHE A 82 -7.72 7.52 -2.72
C PHE A 82 -9.09 6.98 -2.30
N SER A 83 -10.15 7.57 -2.87
CA SER A 83 -11.51 7.06 -2.70
C SER A 83 -11.62 5.63 -3.24
N LYS A 84 -11.99 4.68 -2.39
CA LYS A 84 -12.20 3.26 -2.77
C LYS A 84 -11.00 2.66 -3.54
N ALA A 85 -9.79 2.85 -3.02
CA ALA A 85 -8.55 2.46 -3.71
C ALA A 85 -8.56 1.02 -4.30
N PHE A 86 -9.02 0.02 -3.54
CA PHE A 86 -9.05 -1.37 -4.03
C PHE A 86 -10.13 -1.62 -5.09
N ASP A 87 -11.24 -0.88 -5.06
CA ASP A 87 -12.32 -1.01 -6.04
C ASP A 87 -12.03 -0.23 -7.33
N THR A 88 -11.10 0.73 -7.29
CA THR A 88 -10.80 1.68 -8.39
C THR A 88 -9.51 1.37 -9.13
N VAL A 89 -8.67 0.46 -8.62
CA VAL A 89 -7.42 0.07 -9.29
C VAL A 89 -7.72 -0.66 -10.60
N SER A 90 -7.17 -0.14 -11.70
CA SER A 90 -7.23 -0.81 -13.01
C SER A 90 -6.34 -2.05 -13.02
N HIS A 91 -6.94 -3.21 -13.30
CA HIS A 91 -6.21 -4.48 -13.44
C HIS A 91 -5.10 -4.42 -14.50
N ASN A 92 -5.36 -3.79 -15.65
CA ASN A 92 -4.37 -3.67 -16.74
C ASN A 92 -3.14 -2.86 -16.30
N ILE A 93 -3.35 -1.75 -15.58
CA ILE A 93 -2.26 -0.93 -15.06
C ILE A 93 -1.48 -1.69 -13.98
N LEU A 94 -2.18 -2.38 -13.08
CA LEU A 94 -1.55 -3.17 -12.02
C LEU A 94 -0.66 -4.28 -12.62
N ILE A 95 -1.18 -5.06 -13.57
CA ILE A 95 -0.44 -6.11 -14.28
C ILE A 95 0.78 -5.54 -15.00
N SER A 96 0.62 -4.41 -15.69
CA SER A 96 1.73 -3.72 -16.37
C SER A 96 2.84 -3.31 -15.39
N LYS A 97 2.46 -2.78 -14.21
CA LYS A 97 3.42 -2.43 -13.16
C LYS A 97 4.15 -3.65 -12.60
N LEU A 98 3.43 -4.75 -12.33
CA LEU A 98 4.03 -5.99 -11.82
C LEU A 98 5.03 -6.57 -12.82
N ARG A 99 4.70 -6.59 -14.13
CA ARG A 99 5.63 -6.99 -15.19
C ARG A 99 6.89 -6.13 -15.22
N LYS A 100 6.76 -4.80 -15.10
CA LYS A 100 7.90 -3.88 -15.02
C LYS A 100 8.77 -4.11 -13.77
N CYS A 101 8.17 -4.60 -12.69
CA CYS A 101 8.87 -4.97 -11.46
C CYS A 101 9.61 -6.32 -11.59
N GLY A 102 9.51 -7.00 -12.74
CA GLY A 102 10.21 -8.27 -13.01
C GLY A 102 9.47 -9.50 -12.49
N SER A 103 8.18 -9.40 -12.17
CA SER A 103 7.36 -10.60 -11.91
C SER A 103 7.24 -11.41 -13.20
N ASP A 104 7.51 -12.72 -13.10
CA ASP A 104 7.49 -13.61 -14.26
C ASP A 104 6.11 -13.68 -14.92
N GLU A 105 6.09 -13.91 -16.23
CA GLU A 105 4.86 -13.94 -17.03
C GLU A 105 3.85 -15.02 -16.59
N TRP A 106 4.31 -16.07 -15.88
CA TRP A 106 3.46 -17.11 -15.30
C TRP A 106 2.77 -16.70 -13.99
N THR A 107 3.37 -15.77 -13.23
CA THR A 107 2.80 -15.30 -11.95
C THR A 107 1.72 -14.25 -12.14
N VAL A 108 1.73 -13.56 -13.30
CA VAL A 108 0.83 -12.43 -13.61
C VAL A 108 -0.12 -12.74 -14.77
N ARG A 109 -0.35 -14.04 -15.05
CA ARG A 109 -1.23 -14.52 -16.12
C ARG A 109 -2.64 -14.81 -15.61
#